data_AF-A0A2V8KEE0-F1
#
_entry.id   AF-A0A2V8KEE0-F1
#
_cell.length_a   1.000
_cell.length_b   1.000
_cell.length_c   1.000
_cell.angle_alpha   90.00
_cell.angle_beta   90.00
_cell.angle_gamma   90.00
#
_symmetry.space_group_name_H-M   'P 1'
#
loop_
_entity.id
_entity.type
_entity.pdbx_description
1 polymer ?
#
loop_
_entity_poly.entity_id
_entity_poly.type
_entity_poly.pdbx_seq_one_letter_code
_entity_poly.pdbx_strand_id
1 'polypeptide(L)' 'DYDIRRVLESEQNIFSLNIADIMNAKPAVVLAGEKAVRALEIMRDRKKPTAVLPVVDEGRKAVGMIHLHDLISAGL' A
#
# COMPACT_ATOMS: atom_id res chain seq x y z
N ASP A 1 4.99 5.29 6.20
CA ASP A 1 4.37 4.04 5.75
C ASP A 1 3.00 3.82 6.41
N TYR A 2 2.50 4.71 7.29
CA TYR A 2 1.26 4.49 8.05
C TYR A 2 1.22 3.09 8.67
N ASP A 3 2.39 2.62 9.10
CA ASP A 3 2.57 1.31 9.68
C ASP A 3 2.05 1.31 11.11
N ILE A 4 1.16 0.36 11.39
CA ILE A 4 0.51 0.20 12.70
C ILE A 4 1.53 0.02 13.82
N ARG A 5 2.73 -0.52 13.54
CA ARG A 5 3.81 -0.67 14.53
C ARG A 5 4.17 0.65 15.20
N ARG A 6 4.16 1.75 14.44
CA ARG A 6 4.43 3.10 14.99
C ARG A 6 3.39 3.57 15.99
N VAL A 7 2.13 3.15 15.79
CA VAL A 7 1.02 3.47 16.70
C VAL A 7 1.09 2.57 17.93
N LEU A 8 1.42 1.28 17.75
CA LEU A 8 1.61 0.32 18.84
C LEU A 8 2.79 0.67 19.74
N GLU A 9 3.85 1.26 19.19
CA GLU A 9 5.02 1.75 19.93
C GLU A 9 4.76 3.07 20.66
N SER A 10 3.64 3.74 20.38
CA SER A 10 3.25 4.96 21.08
C SER A 10 2.59 4.65 22.42
N GLU A 11 2.69 5.54 23.40
CA GLU A 11 2.00 5.42 24.70
C GLU A 11 0.47 5.64 24.61
N GLN A 12 -0.09 5.71 23.40
CA GLN A 12 -1.53 5.90 23.21
C GLN A 12 -2.30 4.61 23.47
N ASN A 13 -3.51 4.74 24.01
CA ASN A 13 -4.43 3.61 24.11
C ASN A 13 -4.99 3.26 22.71
N ILE A 14 -4.32 2.35 22.03
CA ILE A 14 -4.67 1.90 20.67
C ILE A 14 -6.12 1.39 20.53
N PHE A 15 -6.71 0.87 21.61
CA PHE A 15 -8.09 0.36 21.60
C PHE A 15 -9.13 1.47 21.57
N SER A 16 -8.71 2.72 21.80
CA SER A 16 -9.57 3.90 21.70
C SER A 16 -9.50 4.59 20.34
N LEU A 17 -8.60 4.16 19.45
CA LEU A 17 -8.42 4.76 18.12
C LEU A 17 -9.30 4.05 17.09
N ASN A 18 -9.84 4.80 16.13
CA ASN A 18 -10.47 4.21 14.95
C ASN A 18 -9.43 3.94 13.86
N ILE A 19 -9.72 2.96 12.99
CA ILE A 19 -8.87 2.68 11.82
C ILE A 19 -8.70 3.92 10.95
N ALA A 20 -9.75 4.73 10.80
CA ALA A 20 -9.70 5.99 10.04
C ALA A 20 -8.66 6.98 10.59
N ASP A 21 -8.35 6.93 11.89
CA ASP A 21 -7.42 7.84 12.55
C ASP A 21 -5.95 7.47 12.25
N ILE A 22 -5.69 6.20 11.92
CA ILE A 22 -4.34 5.65 11.79
C ILE A 22 -4.00 5.15 10.38
N MET A 23 -5.02 4.91 9.54
CA MET A 23 -4.80 4.41 8.19
C MET A 23 -4.19 5.47 7.26
N ASN A 24 -3.56 5.01 6.19
CA ASN A 24 -3.25 5.89 5.07
C ASN A 24 -4.53 6.25 4.31
N ALA A 25 -5.06 7.46 4.50
CA ALA A 25 -6.26 7.94 3.81
C ALA A 25 -6.12 8.05 2.28
N LYS A 26 -4.89 8.15 1.76
CA LYS A 26 -4.59 8.28 0.33
C LYS A 26 -3.48 7.30 -0.07
N PRO A 27 -3.76 5.99 -0.11
CA PRO A 27 -2.78 5.02 -0.55
C PRO A 27 -2.46 5.24 -2.03
N ALA A 28 -1.19 5.02 -2.39
CA ALA A 28 -0.86 4.78 -3.78
C ALA A 28 -1.53 3.47 -4.20
N VAL A 29 -2.01 3.41 -5.44
CA VAL A 29 -2.68 2.23 -6.02
C VAL A 29 -2.30 2.11 -7.49
N VAL A 30 -2.55 0.94 -8.07
CA VAL A 30 -2.42 0.69 -9.51
C VAL A 30 -3.75 0.16 -10.07
N LEU A 31 -4.08 0.46 -11.32
CA LEU A 31 -5.28 -0.09 -11.96
C LEU A 31 -5.06 -1.56 -12.34
N ALA A 32 -6.10 -2.37 -12.27
CA ALA A 32 -6.02 -3.80 -12.61
C ALA A 32 -5.57 -4.08 -14.06
N GLY A 33 -5.82 -3.14 -14.99
CA GLY A 33 -5.39 -3.24 -16.39
C GLY A 33 -4.01 -2.64 -16.71
N GLU A 34 -3.32 -2.06 -15.71
CA GLU A 34 -1.99 -1.46 -15.91
C GLU A 34 -0.89 -2.53 -16.01
N LYS A 35 0.21 -2.17 -16.66
CA LYS A 35 1.38 -3.06 -16.74
C LYS A 35 2.03 -3.22 -15.36
N ALA A 36 2.50 -4.43 -15.06
CA ALA A 36 3.20 -4.72 -13.81
C ALA A 36 4.45 -3.85 -13.58
N VAL A 37 5.14 -3.44 -14.65
CA VAL A 37 6.27 -2.48 -14.56
C VAL A 37 5.84 -1.15 -13.94
N ARG A 38 4.60 -0.69 -14.21
CA ARG A 38 4.07 0.53 -13.61
C ARG A 38 3.88 0.36 -12.11
N ALA A 39 3.39 -0.80 -11.67
CA ALA A 39 3.27 -1.10 -10.25
C ALA A 39 4.66 -1.04 -9.57
N LEU A 40 5.69 -1.62 -10.20
CA LEU A 40 7.06 -1.59 -9.69
C LEU A 40 7.60 -0.16 -9.55
N GLU A 41 7.43 0.68 -10.57
CA GLU A 41 7.81 2.10 -10.54
C GLU A 41 7.10 2.85 -9.40
N ILE A 42 5.78 2.70 -9.27
CA ILE A 42 5.00 3.34 -8.19
C ILE A 42 5.52 2.94 -6.80
N MET A 43 5.92 1.68 -6.64
CA MET A 43 6.43 1.14 -5.38
C MET A 43 7.82 1.68 -5.02
N ARG A 44 8.70 1.88 -6.01
CA ARG A 44 10.11 2.31 -5.84
C ARG A 44 10.30 3.83 -5.88
N ASP A 45 9.65 4.53 -6.79
CA ASP A 45 9.95 5.94 -7.13
C ASP A 45 9.21 6.95 -6.24
N ARG A 46 8.52 6.47 -5.20
CA ARG A 46 7.88 7.30 -4.21
C ARG A 46 8.85 7.70 -3.09
N LYS A 47 8.66 8.89 -2.50
CA LYS A 47 9.45 9.40 -1.37
C LYS A 47 9.59 8.44 -0.17
N LYS A 48 8.61 7.55 0.02
CA LYS A 48 8.62 6.48 1.04
C LYS A 48 8.23 5.17 0.36
N PRO A 49 9.20 4.34 -0.09
CA PRO A 49 8.92 3.09 -0.79
C PRO A 49 7.96 2.19 -0.01
N THR A 50 7.19 1.38 -0.74
CA THR A 50 6.24 0.44 -0.14
C THR A 50 6.46 -0.95 -0.71
N ALA A 51 6.35 -1.97 0.15
CA ALA A 51 6.43 -3.37 -0.25
C ALA A 51 5.08 -3.93 -0.71
N VAL A 52 3.99 -3.18 -0.52
CA VAL A 52 2.62 -3.57 -0.86
C VAL A 52 1.94 -2.43 -1.63
N LEU A 53 1.25 -2.79 -2.70
CA LEU A 53 0.47 -1.87 -3.53
C LEU A 53 -0.93 -2.44 -3.77
N PRO A 54 -2.00 -1.76 -3.32
CA PRO A 54 -3.36 -2.14 -3.66
C PRO A 54 -3.64 -1.99 -5.16
N VAL A 55 -4.41 -2.94 -5.69
CA VAL A 55 -4.90 -2.94 -7.07
C VAL A 55 -6.38 -2.57 -7.06
N VAL A 56 -6.76 -1.60 -7.88
CA VAL A 56 -8.14 -1.13 -7.99
C VAL A 56 -8.67 -1.26 -9.41
N ASP A 57 -9.99 -1.38 -9.56
CA ASP A 57 -10.65 -1.24 -10.86
C ASP A 57 -10.85 0.23 -11.26
N GLU A 58 -11.46 0.47 -12.43
CA GLU A 58 -11.78 1.81 -12.93
C GLU A 58 -12.72 2.59 -11.99
N GLY A 59 -13.58 1.87 -11.26
CA GLY A 59 -14.48 2.41 -10.23
C GLY A 59 -13.80 2.67 -8.89
N ARG A 60 -12.47 2.58 -8.80
CA ARG A 60 -11.66 2.74 -7.58
C ARG A 60 -11.98 1.72 -6.49
N LYS A 61 -12.62 0.61 -6.83
CA LYS A 61 -12.86 -0.50 -5.89
C LYS A 61 -11.61 -1.36 -5.81
N ALA A 62 -11.20 -1.72 -4.59
CA ALA A 62 -10.10 -2.65 -4.39
C ALA A 62 -10.47 -4.03 -4.92
N VAL A 63 -9.63 -4.57 -5.81
CA VAL A 63 -9.79 -5.90 -6.42
C VAL A 63 -8.64 -6.85 -6.09
N GLY A 64 -7.56 -6.33 -5.50
CA GLY A 64 -6.43 -7.15 -5.07
C GLY A 64 -5.29 -6.32 -4.48
N MET A 65 -4.15 -6.97 -4.34
CA MET A 65 -2.91 -6.37 -3.84
C MET A 65 -1.72 -7.07 -4.48
N ILE A 66 -0.63 -6.32 -4.67
CA ILE A 66 0.64 -6.83 -5.19
C ILE A 66 1.70 -6.62 -4.12
N HIS A 67 2.51 -7.64 -3.87
CA HIS A 67 3.75 -7.48 -3.13
C HIS A 67 4.93 -7.21 -4.07
N LEU A 68 5.86 -6.38 -3.61
CA LEU A 68 7.08 -6.06 -4.35
C LEU A 68 7.91 -7.31 -4.64
N HIS A 69 7.96 -8.25 -3.69
CA HIS A 69 8.72 -9.48 -3.84
C HIS A 69 8.14 -10.40 -4.94
N ASP A 70 6.83 -10.35 -5.19
CA ASP A 70 6.21 -11.12 -6.27
C ASP A 70 6.65 -10.59 -7.63
N LEU A 71 6.71 -9.26 -7.78
CA LEU A 71 7.19 -8.62 -9.01
C LEU A 71 8.66 -8.97 -9.29
N ILE A 72 9.50 -8.88 -8.27
CA ILE A 72 10.93 -9.23 -8.38
C ILE A 72 11.09 -10.72 -8.71
N SER A 73 10.34 -11.60 -8.05
CA SER A 73 10.40 -13.05 -8.30
C SER A 73 9.91 -13.43 -9.70
N ALA A 74 9.00 -12.63 -10.28
CA ALA A 74 8.56 -12.76 -11.65
C ALA A 74 9.55 -12.18 -12.68
N GLY A 75 10.68 -11.60 -12.25
CA GLY A 75 11.74 -11.09 -13.11
C GLY A 75 11.56 -9.66 -13.61
N LEU A 76 10.78 -8.84 -12.90
CA LEU A 76 10.63 -7.40 -13.17
C LEU A 76 11.68 -6.54 -12.45
#